data_AF-A0A9E0L3G9-F1
#
_entry.id   AF-A0A9E0L3G9-F1
#
_cell.length_a   1.000
_cell.length_b   1.000
_cell.length_c   1.000
_cell.angle_alpha   90.00
_cell.angle_beta   90.00
_cell.angle_gamma   90.00
#
_symmetry.space_group_name_H-M   'P 1'
#
loop_
_entity.id
_entity.type
_entity.pdbx_description
1 polymer ?
#
loop_
_entity_poly.entity_id
_entity_poly.type
_entity_poly.pdbx_seq_one_letter_code
_entity_poly.pdbx_strand_id
1 'polypeptide(L)'
;MDERDKRKALEARIQEFERAQQQQQAPEPYQPPSVFEDEAGYSDYVQSQIAQAALNTRLDLSEDMARSRHGEELVDAAKAWALQRFAQSPAFYQEVISQRNPYEYTVQAHKRDQALSQLQDPSELESYLAWKASGGVTAPQAPAPTAPAVVIPQAPSPSLATASSAGGVAHVPTGPGQAFDQTFK
;
A
#
# COMPACT_ATOMS: atom_id res chain seq x y z
N MET A 1 -41.18 1.53 -54.13
CA MET A 1 -40.37 0.49 -53.47
C MET A 1 -39.16 1.18 -52.85
N ASP A 2 -39.28 1.93 -51.74
CA ASP A 2 -38.33 3.06 -51.61
C ASP A 2 -37.77 3.43 -50.23
N GLU A 3 -38.31 2.94 -49.11
CA GLU A 3 -37.79 3.33 -47.78
C GLU A 3 -37.19 2.16 -47.01
N ARG A 4 -37.80 0.97 -47.09
CA ARG A 4 -37.29 -0.24 -46.43
C ARG A 4 -35.99 -0.73 -47.08
N ASP A 5 -35.91 -0.68 -48.41
CA ASP A 5 -34.70 -1.08 -49.15
C ASP A 5 -33.55 -0.11 -48.91
N LYS A 6 -33.83 1.20 -48.81
CA LYS A 6 -32.82 2.22 -48.45
C LYS A 6 -32.31 2.04 -47.03
N ARG A 7 -33.19 1.74 -46.06
CA ARG A 7 -32.76 1.46 -44.68
C ARG A 7 -31.91 0.21 -44.59
N LYS A 8 -32.30 -0.87 -45.27
CA LYS A 8 -31.52 -2.11 -45.31
C LYS A 8 -30.15 -1.92 -45.97
N ALA A 9 -30.07 -1.13 -47.03
CA ALA A 9 -28.80 -0.79 -47.67
C ALA A 9 -27.90 0.09 -46.78
N LEU A 10 -28.50 1.02 -46.04
CA LEU A 10 -27.78 1.87 -45.11
C LEU A 10 -27.23 1.07 -43.90
N GLU A 11 -28.05 0.19 -43.33
CA GLU A 11 -27.64 -0.72 -42.24
C GLU A 11 -26.54 -1.67 -42.69
N ALA A 12 -26.66 -2.27 -43.89
CA ALA A 12 -25.61 -3.13 -44.43
C ALA A 12 -24.29 -2.36 -44.57
N ARG A 13 -24.33 -1.12 -45.05
CA ARG A 13 -23.15 -0.25 -45.23
C ARG A 13 -22.54 0.18 -43.89
N ILE A 14 -23.36 0.47 -42.88
CA ILE A 14 -22.89 0.77 -41.52
C ILE A 14 -22.19 -0.46 -40.94
N GLN A 15 -22.79 -1.65 -41.07
CA GLN A 15 -22.22 -2.89 -40.55
C GLN A 15 -20.91 -3.28 -41.24
N GLU A 16 -20.79 -3.04 -42.54
CA GLU A 16 -19.54 -3.21 -43.30
C GLU A 16 -18.47 -2.24 -42.83
N PHE A 17 -18.83 -0.98 -42.59
CA PHE A 17 -17.92 0.05 -42.10
C PHE A 17 -17.44 -0.24 -40.68
N GLU A 18 -18.34 -0.72 -39.80
CA GLU A 18 -18.00 -1.17 -38.45
C GLU A 18 -17.04 -2.37 -38.49
N ARG A 19 -17.27 -3.38 -39.33
CA ARG A 19 -16.33 -4.51 -39.48
C ARG A 19 -14.97 -4.06 -40.02
N ALA A 20 -14.95 -3.15 -40.99
CA ALA A 20 -13.70 -2.62 -41.54
C ALA A 20 -12.91 -1.84 -40.49
N GLN A 21 -13.58 -1.01 -39.67
CA GLN A 21 -12.94 -0.35 -38.53
C GLN A 21 -12.44 -1.34 -37.48
N GLN A 22 -13.23 -2.36 -37.15
CA GLN A 22 -12.87 -3.34 -36.13
C GLN A 22 -11.66 -4.19 -36.55
N GLN A 23 -11.49 -4.46 -37.85
CA GLN A 23 -10.31 -5.13 -38.39
C GLN A 23 -9.08 -4.21 -38.46
N GLN A 24 -9.27 -2.92 -38.72
CA GLN A 24 -8.17 -1.93 -38.72
C GLN A 24 -7.73 -1.53 -37.31
N GLN A 25 -8.57 -1.74 -36.30
CA GLN A 25 -8.26 -1.47 -34.90
C GLN A 25 -7.66 -2.67 -34.16
N ALA A 26 -7.38 -3.78 -34.86
CA ALA A 26 -6.63 -4.87 -34.25
C ALA A 26 -5.23 -4.33 -33.85
N PRO A 27 -4.91 -4.22 -32.55
CA PRO A 27 -3.62 -3.72 -32.14
C PRO A 27 -2.55 -4.69 -32.66
N GLU A 28 -1.56 -4.16 -33.36
CA GLU A 28 -0.39 -4.97 -33.72
C GLU A 28 0.24 -5.53 -32.43
N PRO A 29 0.65 -6.80 -32.41
CA PRO A 29 1.31 -7.37 -31.25
C PRO A 29 2.59 -6.57 -31.00
N TYR A 30 2.70 -5.98 -29.80
CA TYR A 30 3.91 -5.28 -29.37
C TYR A 30 5.11 -6.23 -29.49
N GLN A 31 6.08 -5.85 -30.33
CA GLN A 31 7.35 -6.56 -30.43
C GLN A 31 8.36 -5.87 -29.51
N PRO A 32 8.97 -6.59 -28.54
CA PRO A 32 10.00 -6.01 -27.70
C PRO A 32 11.21 -5.62 -28.56
N PRO A 33 11.98 -4.57 -28.17
CA PRO A 33 13.21 -4.19 -28.87
C PRO A 33 14.17 -5.39 -28.96
N SER A 34 14.93 -5.49 -30.05
CA SER A 34 15.93 -6.55 -30.22
C SER A 34 17.26 -6.11 -29.63
N VAL A 35 17.92 -6.97 -28.85
CA VAL A 35 19.27 -6.72 -28.31
C VAL A 35 20.29 -6.41 -29.41
N PHE A 36 20.14 -7.06 -30.57
CA PHE A 36 21.12 -7.00 -31.66
C PHE A 36 20.94 -5.77 -32.56
N GLU A 37 19.73 -5.21 -32.61
CA GLU A 37 19.39 -4.07 -33.47
C GLU A 37 19.32 -2.76 -32.67
N ASP A 38 18.95 -2.84 -31.38
CA ASP A 38 18.85 -1.71 -30.46
C ASP A 38 19.15 -2.14 -29.01
N GLU A 39 20.43 -2.20 -28.65
CA GLU A 39 20.89 -2.57 -27.32
C GLU A 39 20.37 -1.62 -26.23
N ALA A 40 20.35 -0.31 -26.52
CA ALA A 40 19.89 0.70 -25.57
C ALA A 40 18.38 0.54 -25.30
N GLY A 41 17.56 0.43 -26.35
CA GLY A 41 16.12 0.21 -26.22
C GLY A 41 15.77 -1.10 -25.52
N TYR A 42 16.55 -2.16 -25.77
CA TYR A 42 16.39 -3.42 -25.03
C TYR A 42 16.71 -3.26 -23.53
N SER A 43 17.78 -2.53 -23.19
CA SER A 43 18.16 -2.32 -21.80
C SER A 43 17.10 -1.52 -21.03
N ASP A 44 16.53 -0.48 -21.63
CA ASP A 44 15.43 0.32 -21.07
C ASP A 44 14.15 -0.51 -20.92
N TYR A 45 13.83 -1.34 -21.91
CA TYR A 45 12.71 -2.28 -21.84
C TYR A 45 12.87 -3.23 -20.65
N VAL A 46 14.03 -3.89 -20.51
CA VAL A 46 14.31 -4.78 -19.37
C VAL A 46 14.22 -4.03 -18.04
N GLN A 47 14.79 -2.82 -17.95
CA GLN A 47 14.74 -2.00 -16.75
C GLN A 47 13.29 -1.63 -16.38
N SER A 48 12.46 -1.32 -17.38
CA SER A 48 11.03 -1.03 -17.16
C SER A 48 10.27 -2.26 -16.66
N GLN A 49 10.56 -3.45 -17.18
CA GLN A 49 9.96 -4.70 -16.74
C GLN A 49 10.32 -5.02 -15.29
N ILE A 50 11.59 -4.81 -14.91
CA ILE A 50 12.04 -4.99 -13.53
C ILE A 50 11.34 -3.99 -12.60
N ALA A 51 11.25 -2.72 -13.00
CA ALA A 51 10.57 -1.70 -12.21
C ALA A 51 9.08 -2.02 -12.01
N GLN A 52 8.40 -2.51 -13.06
CA GLN A 52 7.01 -2.95 -12.97
C GLN A 52 6.85 -4.17 -12.05
N ALA A 53 7.72 -5.18 -12.16
CA ALA A 53 7.67 -6.36 -11.30
C ALA A 53 7.90 -6.00 -9.82
N ALA A 54 8.84 -5.10 -9.54
CA ALA A 54 9.10 -4.59 -8.19
C ALA A 54 7.89 -3.81 -7.64
N LEU A 55 7.26 -2.97 -8.48
CA LEU A 55 6.05 -2.24 -8.12
C LEU A 55 4.91 -3.20 -7.78
N ASN A 56 4.64 -4.20 -8.62
CA ASN A 56 3.58 -5.18 -8.41
C ASN A 56 3.79 -5.96 -7.11
N THR A 57 5.01 -6.48 -6.88
CA THR A 57 5.36 -7.17 -5.64
C THR A 57 5.10 -6.31 -4.40
N ARG A 58 5.44 -5.02 -4.47
CA ARG A 58 5.19 -4.08 -3.38
C ARG A 58 3.69 -3.84 -3.16
N LEU A 59 2.91 -3.76 -4.24
CA LEU A 59 1.45 -3.60 -4.15
C LEU A 59 0.82 -4.84 -3.51
N ASP A 60 1.21 -6.03 -3.94
CA ASP A 60 0.71 -7.30 -3.40
C ASP A 60 1.02 -7.43 -1.90
N LEU A 61 2.28 -7.21 -1.52
CA LEU A 61 2.68 -7.24 -0.11
C LEU A 61 1.94 -6.17 0.71
N SER A 62 1.77 -4.97 0.15
CA SER A 62 1.01 -3.92 0.83
C SER A 62 -0.47 -4.28 0.98
N GLU A 63 -1.06 -4.98 0.01
CA GLU A 63 -2.44 -5.46 0.07
C GLU A 63 -2.58 -6.50 1.18
N ASP A 64 -1.72 -7.50 1.22
CA ASP A 64 -1.72 -8.55 2.26
C ASP A 64 -1.56 -7.96 3.66
N MET A 65 -0.64 -7.00 3.82
CA MET A 65 -0.47 -6.28 5.09
C MET A 65 -1.71 -5.47 5.47
N ALA A 66 -2.37 -4.81 4.52
CA ALA A 66 -3.60 -4.08 4.80
C ALA A 66 -4.74 -5.02 5.17
N ARG A 67 -4.92 -6.12 4.43
CA ARG A 67 -5.94 -7.16 4.71
C ARG A 67 -5.76 -7.77 6.09
N SER A 68 -4.53 -8.10 6.47
CA SER A 68 -4.24 -8.66 7.80
C SER A 68 -4.55 -7.69 8.96
N ARG A 69 -4.48 -6.38 8.73
CA ARG A 69 -4.70 -5.35 9.78
C ARG A 69 -6.12 -4.83 9.85
N HIS A 70 -6.77 -4.64 8.69
CA HIS A 70 -8.06 -3.97 8.58
C HIS A 70 -9.20 -4.89 8.15
N GLY A 71 -8.89 -6.14 7.76
CA GLY A 71 -9.85 -7.08 7.19
C GLY A 71 -10.07 -6.88 5.69
N GLU A 72 -10.60 -7.90 5.03
CA GLU A 72 -10.80 -7.89 3.58
C GLU A 72 -11.82 -6.85 3.14
N GLU A 73 -12.97 -6.78 3.81
CA GLU A 73 -14.10 -5.91 3.43
C GLU A 73 -13.70 -4.44 3.38
N LEU A 74 -12.94 -3.97 4.38
CA LEU A 74 -12.52 -2.58 4.45
C LEU A 74 -11.50 -2.23 3.36
N VAL A 75 -10.60 -3.17 3.05
CA VAL A 75 -9.59 -3.00 2.01
C VAL A 75 -10.25 -2.98 0.63
N ASP A 76 -11.21 -3.87 0.37
CA ASP A 76 -11.94 -3.91 -0.90
C ASP A 76 -12.79 -2.63 -1.09
N ALA A 77 -13.44 -2.14 -0.04
CA ALA A 77 -14.16 -0.86 -0.07
C ALA A 77 -13.21 0.32 -0.36
N ALA A 78 -12.07 0.37 0.31
CA ALA A 78 -11.07 1.41 0.10
C ALA A 78 -10.45 1.35 -1.31
N LYS A 79 -10.26 0.15 -1.87
CA LYS A 79 -9.79 -0.07 -3.24
C LYS A 79 -10.79 0.47 -4.26
N ALA A 80 -12.07 0.12 -4.11
CA ALA A 80 -13.14 0.62 -4.97
C ALA A 80 -13.24 2.16 -4.94
N TRP A 81 -13.20 2.75 -3.75
CA TRP A 81 -13.15 4.20 -3.56
C TRP A 81 -11.91 4.83 -4.22
N ALA A 82 -10.74 4.22 -4.06
CA ALA A 82 -9.49 4.74 -4.63
C ALA A 82 -9.49 4.70 -6.16
N LEU A 83 -10.02 3.63 -6.78
CA LEU A 83 -10.15 3.55 -8.24
C LEU A 83 -10.99 4.72 -8.80
N GLN A 84 -12.09 5.06 -8.13
CA GLN A 84 -12.90 6.22 -8.50
C GLN A 84 -12.10 7.52 -8.30
N ARG A 85 -11.33 7.63 -7.21
CA ARG A 85 -10.52 8.81 -6.92
C ARG A 85 -9.35 9.00 -7.88
N PHE A 86 -8.73 7.92 -8.35
CA PHE A 86 -7.65 7.95 -9.34
C PHE A 86 -8.14 8.49 -10.68
N ALA A 87 -9.36 8.12 -11.10
CA ALA A 87 -9.98 8.66 -12.31
C ALA A 87 -10.22 10.18 -12.23
N GLN A 88 -10.46 10.71 -11.02
CA GLN A 88 -10.70 12.13 -10.80
C GLN A 88 -9.42 12.93 -10.56
N SER A 89 -8.40 12.31 -9.95
CA SER A 89 -7.15 12.97 -9.56
C SER A 89 -5.94 12.07 -9.85
N PRO A 90 -5.27 12.27 -10.99
CA PRO A 90 -4.01 11.59 -11.29
C PRO A 90 -2.92 11.88 -10.26
N ALA A 91 -2.94 13.06 -9.63
CA ALA A 91 -2.00 13.42 -8.56
C ALA A 91 -2.16 12.52 -7.34
N PHE A 92 -3.39 12.16 -6.98
CA PHE A 92 -3.63 11.24 -5.86
C PHE A 92 -3.09 9.85 -6.16
N TYR A 93 -3.19 9.37 -7.40
CA TYR A 93 -2.56 8.10 -7.80
C TYR A 93 -1.05 8.13 -7.59
N GLN A 94 -0.37 9.18 -8.08
CA GLN A 94 1.07 9.36 -7.90
C GLN A 94 1.46 9.42 -6.42
N GLU A 95 0.66 10.10 -5.60
CA GLU A 95 0.86 10.15 -4.15
C GLU A 95 0.77 8.75 -3.53
N VAL A 96 -0.30 7.99 -3.83
CA VAL A 96 -0.51 6.63 -3.30
C VAL A 96 0.65 5.71 -3.68
N ILE A 97 1.05 5.67 -4.95
CA ILE A 97 2.14 4.79 -5.39
C ILE A 97 3.50 5.25 -4.85
N SER A 98 3.68 6.53 -4.48
CA SER A 98 4.92 6.97 -3.85
C SER A 98 5.08 6.46 -2.41
N GLN A 99 3.98 6.07 -1.76
CA GLN A 99 3.99 5.61 -0.37
C GLN A 99 4.65 4.25 -0.21
N ARG A 100 5.28 4.04 0.95
CA ARG A 100 5.88 2.73 1.29
C ARG A 100 4.86 1.59 1.25
N ASN A 101 3.66 1.84 1.78
CA ASN A 101 2.54 0.89 1.81
C ASN A 101 1.31 1.54 1.16
N PRO A 102 1.15 1.41 -0.16
CA PRO A 102 0.08 2.07 -0.91
C PRO A 102 -1.33 1.74 -0.38
N TYR A 103 -1.62 0.46 -0.10
CA TYR A 103 -2.94 0.04 0.38
C TYR A 103 -3.26 0.54 1.79
N GLU A 104 -2.27 0.56 2.68
CA GLU A 104 -2.44 1.12 4.01
C GLU A 104 -2.81 2.61 3.94
N TYR A 105 -2.09 3.36 3.11
CA TYR A 105 -2.38 4.77 2.88
C TYR A 105 -3.77 4.96 2.26
N THR A 106 -4.16 4.13 1.29
CA THR A 106 -5.51 4.16 0.70
C THR A 106 -6.61 3.91 1.72
N VAL A 107 -6.46 2.94 2.62
CA VAL A 107 -7.43 2.68 3.70
C VAL A 107 -7.53 3.88 4.64
N GLN A 108 -6.40 4.49 5.03
CA GLN A 108 -6.40 5.68 5.88
C GLN A 108 -7.07 6.87 5.21
N ALA A 109 -6.79 7.08 3.92
CA ALA A 109 -7.39 8.14 3.13
C ALA A 109 -8.91 7.94 3.00
N HIS A 110 -9.37 6.72 2.78
CA HIS A 110 -10.79 6.37 2.75
C HIS A 110 -11.47 6.62 4.10
N LYS A 111 -10.85 6.21 5.22
CA LYS A 111 -11.35 6.50 6.57
C LYS A 111 -11.48 8.01 6.82
N ARG A 112 -10.50 8.79 6.38
CA ARG A 112 -10.55 10.25 6.50
C ARG A 112 -11.71 10.83 5.68
N ASP A 113 -11.93 10.34 4.47
CA ASP A 113 -13.02 10.78 3.60
C ASP A 113 -14.40 10.45 4.20
N GLN A 114 -14.55 9.26 4.78
CA GLN A 114 -15.74 8.87 5.52
C GLN A 114 -15.96 9.75 6.75
N ALA A 115 -14.92 10.02 7.54
CA ALA A 115 -15.03 10.90 8.71
C ALA A 115 -15.41 12.34 8.32
N LEU A 116 -14.86 12.86 7.22
CA LEU A 116 -15.23 14.18 6.69
C LEU A 116 -16.68 14.20 6.19
N SER A 117 -17.16 13.09 5.62
CA SER A 117 -18.55 12.96 5.17
C SER A 117 -19.51 12.93 6.36
N GLN A 118 -19.19 12.17 7.41
CA GLN A 118 -19.99 12.12 8.65
C GLN A 118 -20.03 13.49 9.35
N LEU A 119 -18.92 14.25 9.34
CA LEU A 119 -18.88 15.57 9.95
C LEU A 119 -19.69 16.63 9.18
N GLN A 120 -20.03 16.39 7.91
CA GLN A 120 -20.91 17.29 7.16
C GLN A 120 -22.38 17.17 7.60
N ASP A 121 -22.75 16.08 8.27
CA ASP A 121 -24.08 15.94 8.87
C ASP A 121 -24.17 16.75 10.17
N PRO A 122 -24.99 17.82 10.21
CA PRO A 122 -25.03 18.73 11.36
C PRO A 122 -25.43 18.04 12.67
N SER A 123 -26.22 16.97 12.62
CA SER A 123 -26.62 16.19 13.79
C SER A 123 -25.50 15.34 14.40
N GLU A 124 -24.59 14.82 13.57
CA GLU A 124 -23.39 14.06 14.01
C GLU A 124 -22.35 15.01 14.63
N LEU A 125 -22.25 16.22 14.08
CA LEU A 125 -21.38 17.27 14.60
C LEU A 125 -21.83 17.73 16.00
N GLU A 126 -23.13 17.95 16.18
CA GLU A 126 -23.72 18.34 17.47
C GLU A 126 -23.54 17.24 18.54
N SER A 127 -23.74 15.97 18.19
CA SER A 127 -23.55 14.84 19.10
C SER A 127 -22.08 14.62 19.45
N TYR A 128 -21.15 14.79 18.50
CA TYR A 128 -19.71 14.77 18.78
C TYR A 128 -19.27 15.93 19.68
N LEU A 129 -19.79 17.14 19.46
CA LEU A 129 -19.52 18.29 20.33
C LEU A 129 -20.10 18.08 21.73
N ALA A 130 -21.32 17.55 21.84
CA ALA A 130 -21.94 17.22 23.12
C ALA A 130 -21.14 16.12 23.87
N TRP A 131 -20.67 15.09 23.15
CA TRP A 131 -19.82 14.05 23.72
C TRP A 131 -18.47 14.61 24.20
N LYS A 132 -17.82 15.47 23.41
CA LYS A 132 -16.58 16.16 23.81
C LYS A 132 -16.80 17.07 25.02
N ALA A 133 -17.91 17.81 25.04
CA ALA A 133 -18.31 18.63 26.18
C ALA A 133 -18.61 17.79 27.44
N SER A 134 -19.05 16.54 27.27
CA SER A 134 -19.27 15.57 28.35
C SER A 134 -18.00 14.83 28.81
N GLY A 135 -16.81 15.16 28.27
CA GLY A 135 -15.53 14.57 28.67
C GLY A 135 -15.01 13.45 27.78
N GLY A 136 -15.49 13.35 26.53
CA GLY A 136 -15.01 12.39 25.54
C GLY A 136 -13.52 12.55 25.22
N VAL A 137 -12.74 11.55 25.67
CA VAL A 137 -11.27 11.40 25.55
C VAL A 137 -10.49 12.38 26.42
N THR A 138 -10.23 11.96 27.65
CA THR A 138 -8.93 12.24 28.26
C THR A 138 -7.86 11.64 27.35
N ALA A 139 -7.08 12.49 26.69
CA ALA A 139 -5.83 12.05 26.10
C ALA A 139 -5.08 11.21 27.15
N PRO A 140 -4.48 10.06 26.81
CA PRO A 140 -3.61 9.37 27.75
C PRO A 140 -2.59 10.40 28.20
N GLN A 141 -2.63 10.78 29.49
CA GLN A 141 -1.58 11.58 30.08
C GLN A 141 -0.30 10.80 29.84
N ALA A 142 0.57 11.32 28.98
CA ALA A 142 1.94 10.86 28.92
C ALA A 142 2.45 10.89 30.38
N PRO A 143 2.95 9.76 30.93
CA PRO A 143 3.56 9.79 32.24
C PRO A 143 4.62 10.88 32.21
N ALA A 144 4.56 11.80 33.18
CA ALA A 144 5.55 12.85 33.33
C ALA A 144 6.95 12.23 33.29
N PRO A 145 7.93 12.83 32.58
CA PRO A 145 9.28 12.31 32.59
C PRO A 145 9.79 12.35 34.03
N THR A 146 9.91 11.18 34.65
CA THR A 146 10.67 11.03 35.88
C THR A 146 12.12 11.39 35.55
N ALA A 147 12.60 12.46 36.18
CA ALA A 147 14.00 12.84 36.11
C ALA A 147 14.88 11.61 36.42
N PRO A 148 15.95 11.36 35.66
CA PRO A 148 16.81 10.22 35.93
C PRO A 148 17.44 10.39 37.31
N ALA A 149 17.16 9.44 38.21
CA ALA A 149 17.91 9.30 39.44
C ALA A 149 19.37 9.03 39.06
N VAL A 150 20.27 9.85 39.58
CA VAL A 150 21.72 9.64 39.47
C VAL A 150 22.04 8.31 40.16
N VAL A 151 22.22 7.27 39.37
CA VAL A 151 22.78 5.99 39.83
C VAL A 151 24.26 6.22 40.10
N ILE A 152 24.58 6.36 41.38
CA ILE A 152 25.95 6.27 41.87
C ILE A 152 26.38 4.81 41.65
N PRO A 153 27.46 4.54 40.89
CA PRO A 153 27.88 3.16 40.63
C PRO A 153 28.32 2.50 41.94
N GLN A 154 27.54 1.52 42.40
CA GLN A 154 27.99 0.59 43.43
C GLN A 154 29.14 -0.23 42.85
N ALA A 155 30.23 -0.34 43.61
CA ALA A 155 31.41 -1.10 43.22
C ALA A 155 31.03 -2.55 42.89
N PRO A 156 31.60 -3.13 41.81
CA PRO A 156 31.30 -4.52 41.45
C PRO A 156 31.78 -5.47 42.55
N SER A 157 30.97 -6.49 42.83
CA SER A 157 31.34 -7.62 43.68
C SER A 157 32.55 -8.37 43.09
N PRO A 158 33.42 -8.96 43.94
CA PRO A 158 34.63 -9.65 43.48
C PRO A 158 34.29 -10.83 42.58
N SER A 159 34.95 -10.88 41.41
CA SER A 159 34.71 -11.84 40.34
C SER A 159 34.87 -13.30 40.79
N LEU A 160 33.94 -14.17 40.37
CA LEU A 160 34.03 -15.63 40.44
C LEU A 160 35.06 -16.24 39.45
N ALA A 161 36.04 -15.45 39.02
CA ALA A 161 37.04 -15.84 38.02
C ALA A 161 38.05 -16.91 38.51
N THR A 162 37.93 -17.37 39.76
CA THR A 162 38.75 -18.45 40.34
C THR A 162 37.99 -19.76 40.54
N ALA A 163 36.76 -19.91 40.05
CA ALA A 163 36.09 -21.20 39.99
C ALA A 163 36.32 -21.88 38.62
N SER A 164 37.07 -22.97 38.62
CA SER A 164 37.21 -23.87 37.47
C SER A 164 35.86 -24.50 37.12
N SER A 165 35.33 -24.21 35.92
CA SER A 165 34.09 -24.82 35.43
C SER A 165 34.36 -26.19 34.82
N ALA A 166 33.86 -27.25 35.47
CA ALA A 166 33.56 -28.52 34.81
C ALA A 166 32.39 -28.29 33.84
N GLY A 167 32.50 -28.84 32.63
CA GLY A 167 31.72 -28.43 31.46
C GLY A 167 30.21 -28.63 31.52
N GLY A 168 29.50 -27.89 30.67
CA GLY A 168 28.13 -28.22 30.26
C GLY A 168 27.23 -27.02 29.99
N VAL A 169 27.14 -26.64 28.71
CA VAL A 169 26.08 -25.88 28.01
C VAL A 169 25.68 -24.49 28.52
N ALA A 170 26.08 -23.47 27.73
CA ALA A 170 25.71 -22.07 27.90
C ALA A 170 24.25 -21.81 27.50
N HIS A 171 23.43 -21.43 28.47
CA HIS A 171 22.14 -20.78 28.22
C HIS A 171 22.39 -19.31 27.82
N VAL A 172 22.22 -18.98 26.55
CA VAL A 172 22.32 -17.60 26.05
C VAL A 172 20.97 -16.89 26.24
N PRO A 173 20.92 -15.69 26.85
CA PRO A 173 19.69 -14.91 26.96
C PRO A 173 19.25 -14.40 25.58
N THR A 174 18.08 -14.83 25.11
CA THR A 174 17.44 -14.35 23.88
C THR A 174 16.62 -13.08 24.16
N GLY A 175 17.18 -11.92 23.81
CA GLY A 175 16.45 -10.64 23.68
C GLY A 175 16.15 -10.30 22.21
N PRO A 176 15.05 -9.59 21.90
CA PRO A 176 14.61 -9.34 20.53
C PRO A 176 15.56 -8.35 19.84
N GLY A 177 16.44 -8.88 19.00
CA GLY A 177 17.35 -8.09 18.15
C GLY A 177 18.66 -8.77 17.79
N GLN A 178 19.14 -9.73 18.59
CA GLN A 178 20.46 -10.38 18.39
C GLN A 178 20.39 -11.74 17.68
N ALA A 179 19.21 -12.34 17.53
CA ALA A 179 19.05 -13.64 16.87
C ALA A 179 19.18 -13.56 15.34
N PHE A 180 18.92 -12.40 14.74
CA PHE A 180 18.90 -12.26 13.28
C PHE A 180 20.31 -12.08 12.68
N ASP A 181 21.23 -11.39 13.37
CA ASP A 181 22.60 -11.13 12.90
C ASP A 181 23.52 -12.37 12.91
N GLN A 182 23.14 -13.45 13.61
CA GLN A 182 23.97 -14.66 13.67
C GLN A 182 23.66 -15.69 12.57
N THR A 183 22.63 -15.47 11.75
CA THR A 183 22.19 -16.46 10.74
C THR A 183 22.66 -16.13 9.32
N PHE A 184 23.18 -14.93 9.08
CA PHE A 184 23.69 -14.51 7.77
C PHE A 184 25.12 -13.96 7.87
N LYS A 185 26.09 -14.87 7.89
CA LYS A 185 27.50 -14.63 7.53
C LYS A 185 27.95 -15.69 6.55
#